data_AF-A0A6I3CAR2-F1
#
_entry.id   AF-A0A6I3CAR2-F1
#
_cell.length_a   1.000
_cell.length_b   1.000
_cell.length_c   1.000
_cell.angle_alpha   90.00
_cell.angle_beta   90.00
_cell.angle_gamma   90.00
#
_symmetry.space_group_name_H-M   'P 1'
#
loop_
_entity.id
_entity.type
_entity.pdbx_description
1 polymer ?
#
loop_
_entity_poly.entity_id
_entity_poly.type
_entity_poly.pdbx_seq_one_letter_code
_entity_poly.pdbx_strand_id
1 'polypeptide(L)'
;MKHSNATSGHPVLKRVGFVALALATMLGSVAATSTAASASKNSKPVVRNDALAPIAVQALSDVQAIAASSLWDTTADTVAPSAEAVARDRYVSARDAIATEVAGRLGIEPSRMIEAWANADFAHQTALMAALSQLGVRYRRNTSAPGVGFDCSGLTAYAWSVAGAEIAHQSRSQIRNASPRTIDTAQAGDLVYYPGHVSIYLGVDKAIVHSPFTGRTVEVAVIGKRRSLRFADPVG
;
A
#
# COMPACT_ATOMS: atom_id res chain seq x y z
N MET A 1 -26.60 59.72 17.39
CA MET A 1 -26.28 58.80 16.28
C MET A 1 -25.42 57.67 16.84
N LYS A 2 -25.88 56.42 16.67
CA LYS A 2 -25.25 55.20 17.18
C LYS A 2 -24.13 54.76 16.22
N HIS A 3 -22.95 54.43 16.74
CA HIS A 3 -22.01 53.57 16.01
C HIS A 3 -21.42 52.55 16.98
N SER A 4 -21.99 51.34 16.93
CA SER A 4 -21.44 50.12 17.52
C SER A 4 -20.52 49.49 16.47
N ASN A 5 -19.27 49.18 16.83
CA ASN A 5 -18.40 48.36 15.97
C ASN A 5 -18.17 47.02 16.66
N ALA A 6 -18.59 45.96 15.98
CA ALA A 6 -18.60 44.59 16.46
C ALA A 6 -17.20 43.95 16.35
N THR A 7 -16.74 43.36 17.46
CA THR A 7 -15.60 42.45 17.51
C THR A 7 -15.98 41.10 16.92
N SER A 8 -15.38 40.71 15.79
CA SER A 8 -15.47 39.35 15.26
C SER A 8 -14.41 38.46 15.92
N GLY A 9 -14.85 37.54 16.78
CA GLY A 9 -14.02 36.48 17.32
C GLY A 9 -13.82 35.36 16.29
N HIS A 10 -12.55 35.01 16.02
CA HIS A 10 -12.22 33.78 15.30
C HIS A 10 -12.22 32.59 16.28
N PRO A 11 -12.84 31.45 15.93
CA PRO A 11 -12.77 30.26 16.79
C PRO A 11 -11.37 29.62 16.70
N VAL A 12 -10.74 29.46 17.87
CA VAL A 12 -9.52 28.67 18.06
C VAL A 12 -9.85 27.19 17.89
N LEU A 13 -9.36 26.55 16.83
CA LEU A 13 -9.44 25.08 16.70
C LEU A 13 -8.48 24.41 17.70
N LYS A 14 -9.03 23.51 18.51
CA LYS A 14 -8.29 22.64 19.42
C LYS A 14 -7.54 21.58 18.61
N ARG A 15 -6.21 21.57 18.70
CA ARG A 15 -5.35 20.51 18.15
C ARG A 15 -5.53 19.24 19.00
N VAL A 16 -6.01 18.17 18.38
CA VAL A 16 -5.97 16.82 18.96
C VAL A 16 -4.59 16.25 18.66
N GLY A 17 -3.80 16.02 19.71
CA GLY A 17 -2.44 15.49 19.59
C GLY A 17 -2.47 13.99 19.24
N PHE A 18 -1.81 13.63 18.15
CA PHE A 18 -1.41 12.25 17.87
C PHE A 18 0.03 12.05 18.33
N VAL A 19 0.26 11.02 19.14
CA VAL A 19 1.58 10.65 19.64
C VAL A 19 2.30 9.88 18.54
N ALA A 20 3.30 10.52 17.91
CA ALA A 20 4.24 9.83 17.03
C ALA A 20 5.26 9.07 17.89
N LEU A 21 5.17 7.74 17.93
CA LEU A 21 6.19 6.90 18.53
C LEU A 21 7.32 6.68 17.50
N ALA A 22 8.40 7.46 17.62
CA ALA A 22 9.60 7.27 16.81
C ALA A 22 10.32 5.97 17.22
N LEU A 23 10.37 4.98 16.33
CA LEU A 23 11.14 3.76 16.52
C LEU A 23 12.57 3.95 15.99
N ALA A 24 13.56 3.76 16.86
CA ALA A 24 14.99 3.92 16.56
C ALA A 24 15.46 2.93 15.47
N THR A 25 16.18 3.44 14.47
CA THR A 25 16.83 2.64 13.42
C THR A 25 18.18 2.12 13.91
N MET A 26 18.33 0.80 13.99
CA MET A 26 19.64 0.15 14.11
C MET A 26 20.17 -0.15 12.69
N LEU A 27 21.17 0.61 12.25
CA LEU A 27 21.90 0.32 11.01
C LEU A 27 22.81 -0.90 11.24
N GLY A 28 22.43 -2.04 10.66
CA GLY A 28 23.33 -3.17 10.44
C GLY A 28 23.86 -3.16 9.00
N SER A 29 25.15 -2.86 8.82
CA SER A 29 25.82 -2.94 7.53
C SER A 29 26.03 -4.41 7.15
N VAL A 30 25.37 -4.88 6.08
CA VAL A 30 25.70 -6.18 5.46
C VAL A 30 26.48 -5.90 4.19
N ALA A 31 27.78 -6.18 4.23
CA ALA A 31 28.62 -6.22 3.04
C ALA A 31 28.27 -7.47 2.23
N ALA A 32 27.68 -7.30 1.05
CA ALA A 32 27.44 -8.39 0.11
C ALA A 32 28.65 -8.54 -0.81
N THR A 33 29.47 -9.57 -0.56
CA THR A 33 30.50 -10.02 -1.50
C THR A 33 29.82 -10.82 -2.62
N SER A 34 29.93 -10.36 -3.86
CA SER A 34 29.38 -11.03 -5.04
C SER A 34 30.36 -12.08 -5.58
N THR A 35 30.12 -13.36 -5.26
CA THR A 35 30.68 -14.48 -6.02
C THR A 35 29.70 -14.89 -7.10
N ALA A 36 30.09 -14.69 -8.36
CA ALA A 36 29.36 -15.12 -9.54
C ALA A 36 29.28 -16.66 -9.61
N ALA A 37 28.06 -17.21 -9.62
CA ALA A 37 27.82 -18.61 -9.90
C ALA A 37 27.28 -18.76 -11.33
N SER A 38 27.95 -19.64 -12.09
CA SER A 38 27.71 -19.96 -13.50
C SER A 38 26.31 -20.55 -13.74
N ALA A 39 25.61 -20.05 -14.76
CA ALA A 39 24.24 -20.44 -15.09
C ALA A 39 24.18 -21.61 -16.09
N SER A 40 23.48 -22.68 -15.69
CA SER A 40 23.11 -23.82 -16.53
C SER A 40 21.97 -23.47 -17.48
N LYS A 41 22.14 -23.80 -18.77
CA LYS A 41 21.18 -23.57 -19.86
C LYS A 41 20.15 -24.71 -19.93
N ASN A 42 18.93 -24.50 -19.43
CA ASN A 42 17.65 -24.97 -20.00
C ASN A 42 16.47 -24.86 -19.01
N SER A 43 15.91 -23.66 -18.85
CA SER A 43 14.55 -23.49 -18.31
C SER A 43 13.93 -22.21 -18.84
N LYS A 44 12.67 -22.26 -19.31
CA LYS A 44 11.85 -21.08 -19.62
C LYS A 44 11.91 -20.10 -18.44
N PRO A 45 11.97 -18.77 -18.67
CA PRO A 45 12.05 -17.81 -17.57
C PRO A 45 10.71 -17.79 -16.84
N VAL A 46 10.64 -18.48 -15.71
CA VAL A 46 9.61 -18.23 -14.70
C VAL A 46 10.04 -16.94 -14.02
N VAL A 47 9.49 -15.80 -14.45
CA VAL A 47 9.58 -14.56 -13.68
C VAL A 47 8.81 -14.82 -12.39
N ARG A 48 9.54 -15.06 -11.30
CA ARG A 48 8.98 -15.47 -10.01
C ARG A 48 8.29 -14.27 -9.35
N ASN A 49 7.24 -14.55 -8.59
CA ASN A 49 6.52 -13.53 -7.79
C ASN A 49 7.43 -12.78 -6.79
N ASP A 50 8.64 -13.29 -6.52
CA ASP A 50 9.60 -12.81 -5.52
C ASP A 50 10.33 -11.51 -5.90
N ALA A 51 10.58 -11.23 -7.18
CA ALA A 51 11.43 -10.10 -7.59
C ALA A 51 10.84 -8.71 -7.28
N LEU A 52 9.50 -8.60 -7.18
CA LEU A 52 8.83 -7.35 -6.84
C LEU A 52 8.85 -7.03 -5.34
N ALA A 53 8.89 -8.05 -4.49
CA ALA A 53 8.75 -7.85 -3.04
C ALA A 53 9.86 -6.96 -2.46
N PRO A 54 11.16 -7.14 -2.78
CA PRO A 54 12.22 -6.23 -2.31
C PRO A 54 12.03 -4.78 -2.75
N ILE A 55 11.56 -4.56 -3.99
CA ILE A 55 11.32 -3.20 -4.52
C ILE A 55 10.15 -2.57 -3.77
N ALA A 56 9.08 -3.33 -3.53
CA ALA A 56 7.93 -2.87 -2.74
C ALA A 56 8.27 -2.62 -1.26
N VAL A 57 9.20 -3.39 -0.66
CA VAL A 57 9.73 -3.11 0.69
C VAL A 57 10.44 -1.75 0.73
N GLN A 58 11.28 -1.45 -0.27
CA GLN A 58 11.95 -0.15 -0.34
C GLN A 58 10.96 0.99 -0.57
N ALA A 59 10.03 0.82 -1.52
CA ALA A 59 8.98 1.81 -1.77
C ALA A 59 8.11 2.06 -0.52
N LEU A 60 7.83 1.02 0.26
CA LEU A 60 7.12 1.13 1.53
C LEU A 60 7.92 1.95 2.56
N SER A 61 9.22 1.72 2.67
CA SER A 61 10.07 2.52 3.55
C SER A 61 10.08 3.99 3.15
N ASP A 62 10.17 4.28 1.85
CA ASP A 62 10.22 5.65 1.33
C ASP A 62 8.89 6.37 1.55
N VAL A 63 7.74 5.70 1.31
CA VAL A 63 6.42 6.27 1.58
C VAL A 63 6.22 6.51 3.07
N GLN A 64 6.60 5.59 3.96
CA GLN A 64 6.48 5.85 5.40
C GLN A 64 7.33 7.05 5.87
N ALA A 65 8.52 7.26 5.27
CA ALA A 65 9.36 8.41 5.57
C ALA A 65 8.71 9.75 5.16
N ILE A 66 8.01 9.79 4.01
CA ILE A 66 7.29 10.98 3.54
C ILE A 66 6.06 11.27 4.42
N ALA A 67 5.33 10.23 4.86
CA ALA A 67 4.24 10.41 5.84
C ALA A 67 4.78 11.03 7.14
N ALA A 68 5.88 10.48 7.66
CA ALA A 68 6.49 10.99 8.88
C ALA A 68 6.98 12.44 8.73
N SER A 69 7.48 12.83 7.55
CA SER A 69 7.97 14.19 7.31
C SER A 69 6.87 15.24 7.23
N SER A 70 5.73 14.89 6.67
CA SER A 70 4.56 15.80 6.60
C SER A 70 3.91 16.11 7.97
N LEU A 71 4.32 15.41 9.04
CA LEU A 71 3.85 15.65 10.42
C LEU A 71 4.66 16.71 11.19
N TRP A 72 5.85 17.10 10.71
CA TRP A 72 6.64 18.18 11.31
C TRP A 72 6.86 19.30 10.28
N ASP A 73 6.03 20.34 10.35
CA ASP A 73 6.25 21.57 9.59
C ASP A 73 7.54 22.23 10.07
N THR A 74 8.60 22.16 9.28
CA THR A 74 9.81 22.97 9.52
C THR A 74 10.10 23.79 8.29
N THR A 75 9.82 25.08 8.44
CA THR A 75 10.45 26.20 7.73
C THR A 75 11.96 25.94 7.59
N ALA A 76 12.38 25.41 6.45
CA ALA A 76 13.78 25.27 6.09
C ALA A 76 13.99 25.79 4.67
N ASP A 77 14.31 27.08 4.58
CA ASP A 77 14.97 27.70 3.43
C ASP A 77 16.30 26.99 3.17
N THR A 78 16.31 26.00 2.28
CA THR A 78 17.56 25.44 1.73
C THR A 78 17.42 25.18 0.23
N VAL A 79 18.48 25.50 -0.51
CA VAL A 79 18.58 25.43 -1.99
C VAL A 79 18.86 24.00 -2.50
N ALA A 80 19.13 23.05 -1.60
CA ALA A 80 19.18 21.62 -1.93
C ALA A 80 17.77 21.02 -1.80
N PRO A 81 17.36 20.06 -2.66
CA PRO A 81 16.11 19.34 -2.43
C PRO A 81 16.18 18.72 -1.03
N SER A 82 15.17 19.00 -0.20
CA SER A 82 15.09 18.42 1.13
C SER A 82 15.17 16.89 1.04
N ALA A 83 15.65 16.23 2.09
CA ALA A 83 15.68 14.76 2.14
C ALA A 83 14.30 14.14 1.82
N GLU A 84 13.23 14.85 2.16
CA GLU A 84 11.85 14.52 1.79
C GLU A 84 11.59 14.57 0.28
N ALA A 85 12.06 15.61 -0.43
CA ALA A 85 11.91 15.69 -1.89
C ALA A 85 12.63 14.52 -2.58
N VAL A 86 13.83 14.17 -2.11
CA VAL A 86 14.57 13.01 -2.63
C VAL A 86 13.84 11.69 -2.33
N ALA A 87 13.28 11.53 -1.12
CA ALA A 87 12.48 10.37 -0.76
C ALA A 87 11.21 10.26 -1.63
N ARG A 88 10.54 11.39 -1.89
CA ARG A 88 9.38 11.47 -2.78
C ARG A 88 9.70 11.04 -4.20
N ASP A 89 10.78 11.54 -4.77
CA ASP A 89 11.18 11.18 -6.14
C ASP A 89 11.53 9.69 -6.26
N ARG A 90 12.24 9.14 -5.26
CA ARG A 90 12.54 7.70 -5.16
C ARG A 90 11.27 6.87 -5.05
N TYR A 91 10.35 7.29 -4.17
CA TYR A 91 9.07 6.62 -3.98
C TYR A 91 8.24 6.60 -5.25
N VAL A 92 8.06 7.76 -5.91
CA VAL A 92 7.28 7.87 -7.15
C VAL A 92 7.90 6.98 -8.23
N SER A 93 9.23 7.03 -8.41
CA SER A 93 9.93 6.18 -9.37
C SER A 93 9.73 4.69 -9.08
N ALA A 94 9.83 4.28 -7.81
CA ALA A 94 9.64 2.89 -7.41
C ALA A 94 8.19 2.43 -7.59
N ARG A 95 7.22 3.26 -7.18
CA ARG A 95 5.79 3.01 -7.36
C ARG A 95 5.46 2.78 -8.83
N ASP A 96 5.92 3.66 -9.72
CA ASP A 96 5.62 3.60 -11.15
C ASP A 96 6.30 2.39 -11.83
N ALA A 97 7.51 2.02 -11.39
CA ALA A 97 8.18 0.80 -11.84
C ALA A 97 7.44 -0.47 -11.41
N ILE A 98 6.99 -0.52 -10.14
CA ILE A 98 6.18 -1.66 -9.64
C ILE A 98 4.85 -1.71 -10.40
N ALA A 99 4.18 -0.58 -10.61
CA ALA A 99 2.93 -0.50 -11.37
C ALA A 99 3.09 -1.04 -12.78
N THR A 100 4.18 -0.67 -13.47
CA THR A 100 4.51 -1.14 -14.81
C THR A 100 4.65 -2.66 -14.86
N GLU A 101 5.42 -3.24 -13.94
CA GLU A 101 5.64 -4.69 -13.89
C GLU A 101 4.36 -5.45 -13.50
N VAL A 102 3.59 -4.95 -12.52
CA VAL A 102 2.31 -5.55 -12.14
C VAL A 102 1.31 -5.50 -13.30
N ALA A 103 1.21 -4.37 -14.00
CA ALA A 103 0.37 -4.22 -15.17
C ALA A 103 0.76 -5.21 -16.27
N GLY A 104 2.06 -5.35 -16.55
CA GLY A 104 2.59 -6.33 -17.50
C GLY A 104 2.22 -7.78 -17.15
N ARG A 105 2.28 -8.16 -15.87
CA ARG A 105 1.85 -9.50 -15.40
C ARG A 105 0.37 -9.76 -15.57
N LEU A 106 -0.45 -8.72 -15.52
CA LEU A 106 -1.90 -8.81 -15.61
C LEU A 106 -2.45 -8.55 -17.02
N GLY A 107 -1.58 -8.19 -17.98
CA GLY A 107 -1.99 -7.81 -19.34
C GLY A 107 -2.81 -6.52 -19.34
N ILE A 108 -2.50 -5.59 -18.44
CA ILE A 108 -3.14 -4.27 -18.31
C ILE A 108 -2.18 -3.22 -18.85
N GLU A 109 -2.71 -2.19 -19.51
CA GLU A 109 -1.91 -1.04 -19.97
C GLU A 109 -1.23 -0.34 -18.78
N PRO A 110 0.12 -0.24 -18.76
CA PRO A 110 0.87 0.31 -17.63
C PRO A 110 0.42 1.71 -17.20
N SER A 111 0.12 2.59 -18.16
CA SER A 111 -0.31 3.97 -17.87
C SER A 111 -1.55 4.03 -17.00
N ARG A 112 -2.52 3.13 -17.19
CA ARG A 112 -3.75 3.08 -16.38
C ARG A 112 -3.43 2.75 -14.92
N MET A 113 -2.50 1.82 -14.69
CA MET A 113 -2.13 1.41 -13.33
C MET A 113 -1.27 2.47 -12.64
N ILE A 114 -0.33 3.08 -13.36
CA ILE A 114 0.48 4.19 -12.86
C ILE A 114 -0.43 5.36 -12.43
N GLU A 115 -1.35 5.77 -13.29
CA GLU A 115 -2.29 6.86 -12.99
C GLU A 115 -3.19 6.52 -11.79
N ALA A 116 -3.74 5.31 -11.74
CA ALA A 116 -4.60 4.89 -10.62
C ALA A 116 -3.85 4.88 -9.27
N TRP A 117 -2.57 4.46 -9.27
CA TRP A 117 -1.76 4.46 -8.04
C TRP A 117 -1.30 5.86 -7.66
N ALA A 118 -1.07 6.73 -8.64
CA ALA A 118 -0.72 8.12 -8.40
C ALA A 118 -1.88 8.95 -7.82
N ASN A 119 -3.11 8.64 -8.22
CA ASN A 119 -4.32 9.34 -7.79
C ASN A 119 -4.86 8.86 -6.43
N ALA A 120 -4.40 7.70 -5.93
CA ALA A 120 -4.76 7.22 -4.61
C ALA A 120 -4.15 8.12 -3.53
N ASP A 121 -4.82 8.29 -2.38
CA ASP A 121 -4.21 9.03 -1.28
C ASP A 121 -3.03 8.28 -0.63
N PHE A 122 -2.40 8.93 0.34
CA PHE A 122 -1.19 8.42 0.98
C PHE A 122 -1.39 7.12 1.77
N ALA A 123 -2.52 7.00 2.49
CA ALA A 123 -2.81 5.83 3.29
C ALA A 123 -3.09 4.62 2.38
N HIS A 124 -3.84 4.85 1.32
CA HIS A 124 -4.14 3.88 0.28
C HIS A 124 -2.87 3.40 -0.45
N GLN A 125 -2.00 4.33 -0.86
CA GLN A 125 -0.70 4.03 -1.45
C GLN A 125 0.19 3.21 -0.49
N THR A 126 0.19 3.56 0.81
CA THR A 126 0.96 2.84 1.83
C THR A 126 0.45 1.41 2.03
N ALA A 127 -0.87 1.23 2.17
CA ALA A 127 -1.49 -0.09 2.32
C ALA A 127 -1.24 -0.97 1.08
N LEU A 128 -1.32 -0.40 -0.11
CA LEU A 128 -1.02 -1.09 -1.35
C LEU A 128 0.44 -1.58 -1.40
N MET A 129 1.41 -0.71 -1.10
CA MET A 129 2.82 -1.10 -1.06
C MET A 129 3.11 -2.13 0.03
N ALA A 130 2.45 -2.02 1.19
CA ALA A 130 2.54 -3.01 2.25
C ALA A 130 2.06 -4.39 1.78
N ALA A 131 0.94 -4.48 1.07
CA ALA A 131 0.49 -5.75 0.51
C ALA A 131 1.44 -6.31 -0.56
N LEU A 132 1.94 -5.45 -1.48
CA LEU A 132 2.87 -5.84 -2.53
C LEU A 132 4.23 -6.29 -1.99
N SER A 133 4.68 -5.73 -0.86
CA SER A 133 5.90 -6.16 -0.17
C SER A 133 5.85 -7.63 0.29
N GLN A 134 4.66 -8.22 0.33
CA GLN A 134 4.44 -9.60 0.75
C GLN A 134 4.26 -10.57 -0.42
N LEU A 135 4.41 -10.14 -1.67
CA LEU A 135 4.34 -11.04 -2.83
C LEU A 135 5.27 -12.25 -2.64
N GLY A 136 4.73 -13.45 -2.89
CA GLY A 136 5.46 -14.71 -2.68
C GLY A 136 5.39 -15.28 -1.25
N VAL A 137 4.92 -14.53 -0.25
CA VAL A 137 4.68 -15.06 1.12
C VAL A 137 3.56 -16.08 1.10
N ARG A 138 3.70 -17.19 1.83
CA ARG A 138 2.77 -18.33 1.76
C ARG A 138 1.41 -18.02 2.38
N TYR A 139 0.36 -18.62 1.82
CA TYR A 139 -0.94 -18.64 2.50
C TYR A 139 -0.85 -19.46 3.80
N ARG A 140 -1.35 -18.90 4.90
CA ARG A 140 -1.53 -19.59 6.19
C ARG A 140 -2.81 -19.10 6.86
N ARG A 141 -3.74 -20.03 7.10
CA ARG A 141 -5.04 -19.74 7.74
C ARG A 141 -4.85 -19.03 9.09
N ASN A 142 -5.70 -18.05 9.39
CA ASN A 142 -5.74 -17.31 10.65
C ASN A 142 -4.38 -16.69 11.03
N THR A 143 -3.64 -16.19 10.02
CA THR A 143 -2.31 -15.62 10.20
C THR A 143 -2.25 -14.25 9.56
N SER A 144 -1.64 -13.30 10.26
CA SER A 144 -1.25 -11.96 9.76
C SER A 144 0.20 -11.72 10.16
N ALA A 145 1.14 -12.36 9.45
CA ALA A 145 2.55 -12.37 9.84
C ALA A 145 3.46 -12.06 8.63
N PRO A 146 4.01 -10.84 8.52
CA PRO A 146 4.89 -10.42 7.43
C PRO A 146 6.05 -11.37 7.22
N GLY A 147 6.34 -11.72 5.98
CA GLY A 147 7.41 -12.67 5.59
C GLY A 147 7.14 -14.14 5.95
N VAL A 148 6.15 -14.43 6.82
CA VAL A 148 5.89 -15.78 7.34
C VAL A 148 4.64 -16.40 6.73
N GLY A 149 3.51 -15.68 6.76
CA GLY A 149 2.28 -16.18 6.19
C GLY A 149 1.05 -15.31 6.44
N PHE A 150 0.08 -15.41 5.52
CA PHE A 150 -1.17 -14.65 5.57
C PHE A 150 -2.37 -15.48 5.16
N ASP A 151 -3.54 -15.26 5.76
CA ASP A 151 -4.81 -15.51 5.08
C ASP A 151 -5.32 -14.24 4.40
N CYS A 152 -6.48 -14.31 3.75
CA CYS A 152 -6.97 -13.22 2.90
C CYS A 152 -7.17 -11.92 3.69
N SER A 153 -7.90 -11.99 4.81
CA SER A 153 -8.16 -10.85 5.67
C SER A 153 -6.99 -10.49 6.59
N GLY A 154 -6.08 -11.41 6.89
CA GLY A 154 -4.82 -11.12 7.56
C GLY A 154 -3.92 -10.23 6.71
N LEU A 155 -3.79 -10.51 5.41
CA LEU A 155 -3.02 -9.65 4.51
C LEU A 155 -3.57 -8.22 4.48
N THR A 156 -4.88 -8.07 4.35
CA THR A 156 -5.51 -6.73 4.31
C THR A 156 -5.41 -6.01 5.65
N ALA A 157 -5.56 -6.73 6.77
CA ALA A 157 -5.40 -6.17 8.11
C ALA A 157 -3.97 -5.67 8.36
N TYR A 158 -2.96 -6.46 7.98
CA TYR A 158 -1.56 -6.03 8.03
C TYR A 158 -1.30 -4.81 7.14
N ALA A 159 -1.75 -4.83 5.90
CA ALA A 159 -1.50 -3.75 4.96
C ALA A 159 -2.04 -2.40 5.48
N TRP A 160 -3.27 -2.42 6.01
CA TRP A 160 -3.88 -1.22 6.57
C TRP A 160 -3.31 -0.81 7.93
N SER A 161 -2.85 -1.74 8.77
CA SER A 161 -2.17 -1.38 10.02
C SER A 161 -0.85 -0.65 9.76
N VAL A 162 -0.13 -1.04 8.70
CA VAL A 162 1.07 -0.32 8.24
C VAL A 162 0.75 1.10 7.76
N ALA A 163 -0.46 1.33 7.24
CA ALA A 163 -0.98 2.65 6.90
C ALA A 163 -1.61 3.41 8.10
N GLY A 164 -1.50 2.86 9.32
CA GLY A 164 -2.01 3.48 10.54
C GLY A 164 -3.48 3.17 10.86
N ALA A 165 -4.11 2.23 10.16
CA ALA A 165 -5.51 1.88 10.35
C ALA A 165 -5.69 0.42 10.77
N GLU A 166 -6.23 0.22 11.98
CA GLU A 166 -6.55 -1.11 12.49
C GLU A 166 -7.92 -1.59 11.97
N ILE A 167 -7.93 -2.67 11.20
CA ILE A 167 -9.15 -3.32 10.72
C ILE A 167 -9.26 -4.76 11.23
N ALA A 168 -10.48 -5.26 11.34
CA ALA A 168 -10.73 -6.60 11.86
C ALA A 168 -10.01 -7.69 11.02
N HIS A 169 -9.46 -8.73 11.66
CA HIS A 169 -8.90 -9.90 10.94
C HIS A 169 -9.98 -10.70 10.18
N GLN A 170 -11.27 -10.43 10.37
CA GLN A 170 -12.35 -11.20 9.74
C GLN A 170 -12.89 -10.49 8.49
N SER A 171 -12.82 -11.13 7.32
CA SER A 171 -13.13 -10.54 6.00
C SER A 171 -14.51 -9.90 5.88
N ARG A 172 -15.56 -10.55 6.42
CA ARG A 172 -16.92 -9.97 6.38
C ARG A 172 -17.02 -8.75 7.29
N SER A 173 -16.32 -8.72 8.42
CA SER A 173 -16.32 -7.59 9.35
C SER A 173 -15.61 -6.39 8.73
N GLN A 174 -14.47 -6.58 8.06
CA GLN A 174 -13.80 -5.49 7.33
C GLN A 174 -14.78 -4.78 6.39
N ILE A 175 -15.48 -5.55 5.55
CA ILE A 175 -16.36 -5.01 4.51
C ILE A 175 -17.72 -4.53 5.04
N ARG A 176 -18.12 -4.95 6.25
CA ARG A 176 -19.31 -4.39 6.92
C ARG A 176 -18.99 -3.05 7.58
N ASN A 177 -17.76 -2.85 8.04
CA ASN A 177 -17.35 -1.64 8.75
C ASN A 177 -16.76 -0.57 7.82
N ALA A 178 -16.39 -0.95 6.59
CA ALA A 178 -15.85 -0.06 5.57
C ALA A 178 -16.93 0.77 4.85
N SER A 179 -16.55 1.97 4.38
CA SER A 179 -17.34 2.86 3.53
C SER A 179 -17.51 2.27 2.12
N PRO A 180 -18.72 2.00 1.64
CA PRO A 180 -18.92 1.43 0.30
C PRO A 180 -18.41 2.34 -0.82
N ARG A 181 -17.75 1.75 -1.82
CA ARG A 181 -17.33 2.40 -3.07
C ARG A 181 -17.94 1.69 -4.27
N THR A 182 -18.08 2.41 -5.38
CA THR A 182 -18.32 1.78 -6.69
C THR A 182 -16.97 1.50 -7.34
N ILE A 183 -16.94 0.69 -8.39
CA ILE A 183 -15.69 0.46 -9.13
C ILE A 183 -15.08 1.75 -9.69
N ASP A 184 -15.93 2.73 -10.02
CA ASP A 184 -15.53 4.02 -10.59
C ASP A 184 -15.01 5.02 -9.54
N THR A 185 -15.37 4.83 -8.26
CA THR A 185 -14.91 5.68 -7.15
C THR A 185 -13.88 4.99 -6.26
N ALA A 186 -13.64 3.70 -6.48
CA ALA A 186 -12.67 2.93 -5.73
C ALA A 186 -11.24 3.33 -6.13
N GLN A 187 -10.38 3.47 -5.14
CA GLN A 187 -8.97 3.82 -5.30
C GLN A 187 -8.08 2.58 -5.18
N ALA A 188 -6.86 2.64 -5.73
CA ALA A 188 -5.87 1.61 -5.46
C ALA A 188 -5.57 1.59 -3.95
N GLY A 189 -5.69 0.43 -3.29
CA GLY A 189 -5.62 0.31 -1.83
C GLY A 189 -6.95 -0.07 -1.18
N ASP A 190 -8.09 0.25 -1.81
CA ASP A 190 -9.43 -0.12 -1.31
C ASP A 190 -9.59 -1.63 -1.15
N LEU A 191 -10.53 -2.04 -0.32
CA LEU A 191 -10.88 -3.45 -0.20
C LEU A 191 -11.79 -3.88 -1.36
N VAL A 192 -11.49 -5.04 -1.94
CA VAL A 192 -12.41 -5.77 -2.84
C VAL A 192 -12.85 -7.05 -2.16
N TYR A 193 -14.16 -7.28 -2.11
CA TYR A 193 -14.74 -8.46 -1.50
C TYR A 193 -15.70 -9.20 -2.42
N TYR A 194 -15.66 -10.52 -2.30
CA TYR A 194 -16.68 -11.43 -2.78
C TYR A 194 -16.91 -12.51 -1.72
N PRO A 195 -18.05 -13.23 -1.74
CA PRO A 195 -18.37 -14.20 -0.69
C PRO A 195 -17.21 -15.16 -0.37
N GLY A 196 -16.69 -15.03 0.86
CA GLY A 196 -15.59 -15.87 1.38
C GLY A 196 -14.18 -15.30 1.23
N HIS A 197 -13.98 -14.15 0.57
CA HIS A 197 -12.65 -13.61 0.29
C HIS A 197 -12.60 -12.08 0.27
N VAL A 198 -11.52 -11.52 0.78
CA VAL A 198 -11.20 -10.10 0.72
C VAL A 198 -9.80 -9.90 0.14
N SER A 199 -9.57 -8.79 -0.53
CA SER A 199 -8.33 -8.46 -1.25
C SER A 199 -8.15 -6.95 -1.28
N ILE A 200 -6.97 -6.48 -1.68
CA ILE A 200 -6.72 -5.06 -1.93
C ILE A 200 -6.83 -4.79 -3.44
N TYR A 201 -7.57 -3.75 -3.80
CA TYR A 201 -7.78 -3.28 -5.16
C TYR A 201 -6.51 -2.63 -5.71
N LEU A 202 -6.16 -2.91 -6.96
CA LEU A 202 -5.04 -2.26 -7.64
C LEU A 202 -5.46 -0.99 -8.41
N GLY A 203 -6.70 -0.51 -8.21
CA GLY A 203 -7.20 0.75 -8.78
C GLY A 203 -7.73 0.64 -10.21
N VAL A 204 -7.49 -0.49 -10.90
CA VAL A 204 -7.91 -0.69 -12.30
C VAL A 204 -8.61 -2.02 -12.52
N ASP A 205 -9.62 -1.98 -13.39
CA ASP A 205 -10.44 -3.11 -13.79
C ASP A 205 -10.91 -3.96 -12.57
N LYS A 206 -10.55 -5.24 -12.52
CA LYS A 206 -10.79 -6.11 -11.35
C LYS A 206 -9.48 -6.64 -10.78
N ALA A 207 -8.40 -5.87 -10.95
CA ALA A 207 -7.06 -6.24 -10.57
C ALA A 207 -6.89 -6.10 -9.05
N ILE A 208 -6.32 -7.12 -8.42
CA ILE A 208 -6.16 -7.22 -6.96
C ILE A 208 -4.78 -7.77 -6.58
N VAL A 209 -4.35 -7.47 -5.35
CA VAL A 209 -3.35 -8.26 -4.61
C VAL A 209 -4.04 -8.99 -3.47
N HIS A 210 -3.75 -10.28 -3.29
CA HIS A 210 -4.41 -11.12 -2.28
C HIS A 210 -3.57 -12.28 -1.77
N SER A 211 -3.96 -12.85 -0.63
CA SER A 211 -3.53 -14.18 -0.18
C SER A 211 -4.67 -15.17 -0.40
N PRO A 212 -4.66 -15.99 -1.48
CA PRO A 212 -5.86 -16.67 -1.98
C PRO A 212 -6.32 -17.87 -1.16
N PHE A 213 -5.49 -18.92 -1.06
CA PHE A 213 -5.84 -20.17 -0.38
C PHE A 213 -4.60 -21.05 -0.16
N THR A 214 -4.75 -22.12 0.63
CA THR A 214 -3.68 -23.08 0.96
C THR A 214 -2.94 -23.58 -0.27
N GLY A 215 -1.60 -23.57 -0.20
CA GLY A 215 -0.73 -24.00 -1.31
C GLY A 215 -0.36 -22.87 -2.29
N ARG A 216 -0.96 -21.69 -2.16
CA ARG A 216 -0.58 -20.49 -2.91
C ARG A 216 0.24 -19.53 -2.05
N THR A 217 0.68 -18.46 -2.69
CA THR A 217 1.36 -17.33 -2.07
C THR A 217 0.53 -16.06 -2.29
N VAL A 218 0.89 -14.99 -1.59
CA VAL A 218 0.46 -13.64 -1.96
C VAL A 218 0.85 -13.38 -3.41
N GLU A 219 -0.10 -12.84 -4.17
CA GLU A 219 0.01 -12.67 -5.61
C GLU A 219 -0.92 -11.57 -6.12
N VAL A 220 -0.66 -11.11 -7.34
CA VAL A 220 -1.57 -10.25 -8.09
C VAL A 220 -2.43 -11.09 -9.04
N ALA A 221 -3.69 -10.69 -9.23
CA ALA A 221 -4.62 -11.38 -10.12
C ALA A 221 -5.71 -10.44 -10.65
N VAL A 222 -6.39 -10.83 -11.72
CA VAL A 222 -7.65 -10.21 -12.16
C VAL A 222 -8.83 -11.09 -11.75
N ILE A 223 -9.81 -10.55 -11.04
CA ILE A 223 -10.99 -11.31 -10.64
C ILE A 223 -11.85 -11.63 -11.87
N GLY A 224 -12.22 -12.90 -12.03
CA GLY A 224 -13.09 -13.36 -13.11
C GLY A 224 -14.47 -12.69 -13.15
N LYS A 225 -15.04 -12.59 -14.35
CA LYS A 225 -16.26 -11.80 -14.65
C LYS A 225 -17.52 -12.19 -13.87
N ARG A 226 -17.63 -13.42 -13.35
CA ARG A 226 -18.86 -13.97 -12.74
C ARG A 226 -19.04 -13.70 -11.24
N ARG A 227 -18.19 -12.88 -10.62
CA ARG A 227 -18.30 -12.57 -9.19
C ARG A 227 -19.02 -11.25 -8.96
N SER A 228 -19.97 -11.25 -8.02
CA SER A 228 -20.50 -10.03 -7.41
C SER A 228 -19.41 -9.46 -6.50
N LEU A 229 -18.96 -8.25 -6.81
CA LEU A 229 -17.89 -7.57 -6.11
C LEU A 229 -18.45 -6.42 -5.27
N ARG A 230 -17.86 -6.23 -4.10
CA ARG A 230 -18.08 -5.05 -3.26
C ARG A 230 -16.74 -4.37 -3.08
N PHE A 231 -16.68 -3.08 -3.44
CA PHE A 231 -15.54 -2.22 -3.18
C PHE A 231 -15.84 -1.41 -1.93
N ALA A 232 -14.84 -1.19 -1.09
CA ALA A 232 -15.02 -0.38 0.11
C ALA A 232 -13.70 0.21 0.60
N ASP A 233 -13.79 1.44 1.06
CA ASP A 233 -12.73 2.17 1.76
C ASP A 233 -12.80 1.81 3.26
N PRO A 234 -11.75 1.19 3.82
CA PRO A 234 -11.78 0.76 5.22
C PRO A 234 -11.64 1.87 6.25
N VAL A 235 -11.34 3.11 5.86
CA VAL A 235 -11.05 4.22 6.78
C VAL A 235 -12.01 5.41 6.69
N GLY A 236 -12.81 5.55 5.63
CA GLY A 236 -13.96 6.47 5.61
C GLY A 236 -14.05 7.40 4.42
#